data_AF-A0A6I2MV77-F1
#
_entry.id   AF-A0A6I2MV77-F1
#
_cell.length_a   1.000
_cell.length_b   1.000
_cell.length_c   1.000
_cell.angle_alpha   90.00
_cell.angle_beta   90.00
_cell.angle_gamma   90.00
#
_symmetry.space_group_name_H-M   'P 1'
#
loop_
_entity.id
_entity.type
_entity.pdbx_description
1 polymer ?
#
loop_
_entity_poly.entity_id
_entity_poly.type
_entity_poly.pdbx_seq_one_letter_code
_entity_poly.pdbx_strand_id
1 'polypeptide(L)'
;MEDDKLKELFKGLEGTFDTEEPQYGHRERFLKKLEHSEKTITLNNKKKNWWRTLSIAASVAVLCLIAIGIYSTKPSLDEQVAQISPEVSNTHVYFASLIEDQIKQLENESSPETQRIISDTMEQLKKLEANYKQLETDLINGGNDKLILSAMITNFQTRIDLLQDVINQIETIKNLKNQNNANITI
;
A
#
# COMPACT_ATOMS: atom_id res chain seq x y z
N MET A 1 4.89 46.98 55.78
CA MET A 1 5.88 47.12 54.69
C MET A 1 5.31 47.87 53.47
N GLU A 2 4.06 47.64 53.05
CA GLU A 2 3.45 48.43 51.95
C GLU A 2 3.19 49.90 52.32
N ASP A 3 2.78 50.18 53.57
CA ASP A 3 2.53 51.54 54.06
C ASP A 3 3.75 52.44 54.08
N ASP A 4 4.94 51.88 54.36
CA ASP A 4 6.19 52.63 54.40
C ASP A 4 6.61 53.07 53.00
N LYS A 5 6.35 52.22 51.99
CA LYS A 5 6.69 52.48 50.60
C LYS A 5 5.81 53.58 49.99
N LEU A 6 4.52 53.60 50.33
CA LEU A 6 3.62 54.68 49.92
C LEU A 6 4.00 56.01 50.60
N LYS A 7 4.30 55.99 51.90
CA LYS A 7 4.78 57.19 52.60
C LYS A 7 6.06 57.74 52.00
N GLU A 8 7.00 56.88 51.64
CA GLU A 8 8.26 57.27 50.99
C GLU A 8 8.03 57.87 49.60
N LEU A 9 7.12 57.30 48.81
CA LEU A 9 6.72 57.84 47.51
C LEU A 9 6.09 59.24 47.65
N PHE A 10 5.10 59.41 48.53
CA PHE A 10 4.44 60.71 48.72
C PHE A 10 5.39 61.77 49.29
N LYS A 11 6.31 61.39 50.18
CA LYS A 11 7.34 62.28 50.72
C LYS A 11 8.33 62.75 49.64
N GLY A 12 8.63 61.91 48.65
CA GLY A 12 9.46 62.29 47.49
C GLY A 12 8.73 63.15 46.46
N LEU A 13 7.40 63.08 46.42
CA LEU A 13 6.54 63.85 45.51
C LEU A 13 6.04 65.16 46.15
N GLU A 14 6.21 65.32 47.46
CA GLU A 14 5.79 66.50 48.22
C GLU A 14 6.44 67.77 47.65
N GLY A 15 5.61 68.72 47.21
CA GLY A 15 6.06 69.96 46.57
C GLY A 15 6.38 69.87 45.06
N THR A 16 6.26 68.68 44.46
CA THR A 16 6.43 68.50 43.00
C THR A 16 5.12 68.55 42.21
N PHE A 17 3.99 68.60 42.91
CA PHE A 17 2.68 68.67 42.28
C PHE A 17 2.46 70.05 41.68
N ASP A 18 2.08 70.05 40.41
CA ASP A 18 1.65 71.26 39.72
C ASP A 18 0.33 71.74 40.32
N THR A 19 0.34 72.95 40.88
CA THR A 19 -0.82 73.62 41.46
C THR A 19 -1.44 74.64 40.51
N GLU A 20 -0.86 74.84 39.32
CA GLU A 20 -1.35 75.79 38.34
C GLU A 20 -2.65 75.31 37.70
N GLU A 21 -3.52 76.26 37.36
CA GLU A 21 -4.74 75.95 36.63
C GLU A 21 -4.40 75.53 35.19
N PRO A 22 -5.03 74.47 34.67
CA PRO A 22 -4.78 74.03 33.30
C PRO A 22 -5.21 75.12 32.32
N GLN A 23 -4.50 75.22 31.19
CA GLN A 23 -4.82 76.18 30.14
C GLN A 23 -6.29 76.11 29.70
N TYR A 24 -6.87 77.28 29.39
CA TYR A 24 -8.25 77.39 28.93
C TYR A 24 -8.60 76.37 27.83
N GLY A 25 -9.79 75.77 27.93
CA GLY A 25 -10.25 74.72 27.03
C GLY A 25 -9.66 73.31 27.28
N HIS A 26 -8.89 73.11 28.36
CA HIS A 26 -8.32 71.80 28.69
C HIS A 26 -9.40 70.73 28.90
N ARG A 27 -10.49 71.06 29.60
CA ARG A 27 -11.60 70.13 29.87
C ARG A 27 -12.24 69.64 28.57
N GLU A 28 -12.48 70.52 27.61
CA GLU A 28 -13.07 70.19 26.32
C GLU A 28 -12.13 69.32 25.48
N ARG A 29 -10.82 69.63 25.47
CA ARG A 29 -9.80 68.78 24.83
C ARG A 29 -9.71 67.40 25.48
N PHE A 30 -9.81 67.35 26.81
CA PHE A 30 -9.82 66.11 27.59
C PHE A 30 -11.04 65.26 27.26
N LEU A 31 -12.25 65.84 27.30
CA LEU A 31 -13.50 65.15 26.95
C LEU A 31 -13.50 64.66 25.51
N LYS A 32 -13.02 65.47 24.55
CA LYS A 32 -12.88 65.07 23.15
C LYS A 32 -11.92 63.88 22.98
N LYS A 33 -10.85 63.82 23.78
CA LYS A 33 -9.90 62.69 23.80
C LYS A 33 -10.51 61.46 24.47
N LEU A 34 -11.31 61.65 25.53
CA LEU A 34 -12.04 60.58 26.22
C LEU A 34 -13.07 59.93 25.28
N GLU A 35 -13.85 60.73 24.57
CA GLU A 35 -14.83 60.27 23.58
C GLU A 35 -14.15 59.56 22.39
N HIS A 36 -12.97 60.02 21.97
CA HIS A 36 -12.13 59.29 21.00
C HIS A 36 -11.57 57.97 21.56
N SER A 37 -11.41 57.85 22.87
CA SER A 37 -10.91 56.63 23.54
C SER A 37 -12.02 55.60 23.82
N GLU A 38 -13.29 56.00 23.84
CA GLU A 38 -14.45 55.09 23.88
C GLU A 38 -14.70 54.35 22.56
N LYS A 39 -14.02 54.74 21.47
CA LYS A 39 -13.76 53.81 20.37
C LYS A 39 -12.73 52.80 20.85
N THR A 40 -13.21 51.83 21.61
CA THR A 40 -12.47 50.66 22.07
C THR A 40 -11.55 50.18 20.94
N ILE A 41 -10.25 50.13 21.22
CA ILE A 41 -9.31 49.41 20.37
C ILE A 41 -9.85 47.98 20.35
N THR A 42 -10.56 47.60 19.29
CA THR A 42 -10.81 46.20 19.06
C THR A 42 -9.43 45.62 18.83
N LEU A 43 -8.86 44.98 19.85
CA LEU A 43 -7.81 44.02 19.62
C LEU A 43 -8.47 43.00 18.72
N ASN A 44 -8.29 43.18 17.42
CA ASN A 44 -8.69 42.24 16.40
C ASN A 44 -7.91 40.98 16.76
N ASN A 45 -8.54 40.14 17.57
CA ASN A 45 -7.99 38.89 18.01
C ASN A 45 -7.97 38.08 16.73
N LYS A 46 -6.87 38.20 15.96
CA LYS A 46 -6.71 37.56 14.67
C LYS A 46 -7.05 36.12 14.93
N LYS A 47 -8.24 35.67 14.50
CA LYS A 47 -8.66 34.29 14.66
C LYS A 47 -7.54 33.50 14.00
N LYS A 48 -6.66 32.93 14.83
CA LYS A 48 -5.50 32.17 14.33
C LYS A 48 -6.13 31.14 13.44
N ASN A 49 -5.73 31.15 12.17
CA ASN A 49 -6.45 30.48 11.10
C ASN A 49 -6.29 28.96 11.29
N TRP A 50 -7.08 28.40 12.20
CA TRP A 50 -6.93 27.03 12.71
C TRP A 50 -7.14 26.03 11.58
N TRP A 51 -7.89 26.44 10.55
CA TRP A 51 -8.05 25.76 9.27
C TRP A 51 -6.73 25.61 8.50
N ARG A 52 -5.83 26.59 8.52
CA ARG A 52 -4.49 26.47 7.89
C ARG A 52 -3.62 25.45 8.64
N THR A 53 -3.59 25.50 9.97
CA THR A 53 -2.83 24.53 10.77
C THR A 53 -3.44 23.12 10.69
N LEU A 54 -4.77 23.02 10.61
CA LEU A 54 -5.49 21.76 10.42
C LEU A 54 -5.22 21.16 9.04
N SER A 55 -5.21 21.99 7.99
CA SER A 55 -4.88 21.55 6.63
C SER A 55 -3.43 21.03 6.51
N ILE A 56 -2.48 21.69 7.18
CA ILE A 56 -1.08 21.23 7.24
C ILE A 56 -0.97 19.92 8.03
N ALA A 57 -1.65 19.80 9.17
CA ALA A 57 -1.65 18.56 9.94
C ALA A 57 -2.29 17.40 9.16
N ALA A 58 -3.38 17.67 8.44
CA ALA A 58 -4.04 16.67 7.60
C ALA A 58 -3.16 16.21 6.43
N SER A 59 -2.42 17.13 5.78
CA SER A 59 -1.50 16.73 4.70
C SER A 59 -0.34 15.89 5.22
N VAL A 60 0.23 16.24 6.37
CA VAL A 60 1.26 15.43 7.04
C VAL A 60 0.69 14.07 7.45
N ALA A 61 -0.51 14.02 8.03
CA ALA A 61 -1.17 12.77 8.40
C ALA A 61 -1.42 11.85 7.19
N VAL A 62 -1.88 12.41 6.06
CA VAL A 62 -2.05 11.65 4.81
C VAL A 62 -0.72 11.08 4.32
N LEU A 63 0.36 11.89 4.32
CA LEU A 63 1.68 11.41 3.95
C LEU A 63 2.20 10.33 4.91
N CYS A 64 1.97 10.47 6.21
CA CYS A 64 2.31 9.46 7.19
C CYS A 64 1.51 8.16 6.97
N LEU A 65 0.21 8.25 6.67
CA LEU A 65 -0.62 7.08 6.39
C LEU A 65 -0.15 6.35 5.12
N ILE A 66 0.21 7.09 4.07
CA ILE A 66 0.78 6.51 2.85
C ILE A 66 2.14 5.86 3.16
N ALA A 67 3.00 6.55 3.90
CA ALA A 67 4.32 6.03 4.28
C ALA A 67 4.20 4.75 5.13
N ILE A 68 3.30 4.73 6.12
CA ILE A 68 3.00 3.53 6.92
C ILE A 68 2.45 2.41 6.03
N GLY A 69 1.57 2.73 5.08
CA GLY A 69 1.02 1.76 4.13
C GLY A 69 2.10 1.08 3.29
N ILE A 70 3.06 1.86 2.77
CA ILE A 70 4.19 1.33 2.00
C ILE A 70 5.15 0.55 2.89
N TYR A 71 5.45 1.03 4.10
CA TYR A 71 6.40 0.37 5.00
C TYR A 71 5.85 -0.91 5.64
N SER A 72 4.52 -1.08 5.65
CA SER A 72 3.86 -2.25 6.24
C SER A 72 3.66 -3.40 5.26
N THR A 73 4.08 -3.28 3.99
CA THR A 73 3.99 -4.39 3.04
C THR A 73 5.04 -5.45 3.37
N LYS A 74 4.58 -6.62 3.81
CA LYS A 74 5.44 -7.81 3.90
C LYS A 74 5.73 -8.30 2.48
N PRO A 75 6.96 -8.74 2.18
CA PRO A 75 7.28 -9.28 0.87
C PRO A 75 6.41 -10.51 0.58
N SER A 76 6.00 -10.68 -0.67
CA SER A 76 5.27 -11.87 -1.12
C SER A 76 6.13 -13.14 -1.00
N LEU A 77 5.53 -14.31 -1.19
CA LEU A 77 6.28 -15.58 -1.22
C LEU A 77 7.34 -15.54 -2.34
N ASP A 78 6.91 -15.14 -3.54
CA ASP A 78 7.77 -15.03 -4.73
C ASP A 78 8.93 -14.03 -4.52
N GLU A 79 8.68 -12.90 -3.86
CA GLU A 79 9.71 -11.91 -3.53
C GLU A 79 10.72 -12.45 -2.52
N GLN A 80 10.28 -13.25 -1.55
CA GLN A 80 11.16 -13.90 -0.59
C GLN A 80 12.00 -15.00 -1.26
N VAL A 81 11.40 -15.81 -2.13
CA VAL A 81 12.12 -16.81 -2.94
C VAL A 81 13.16 -16.14 -3.83
N ALA A 82 12.81 -15.03 -4.51
CA ALA A 82 13.74 -14.31 -5.37
C ALA A 82 14.95 -13.72 -4.63
N GLN A 83 14.79 -13.37 -3.35
CA GLN A 83 15.90 -12.92 -2.50
C GLN A 83 16.85 -14.07 -2.11
N ILE A 84 16.33 -15.29 -1.99
CA ILE A 84 17.11 -16.48 -1.60
C ILE A 84 17.78 -17.11 -2.82
N SER A 85 17.03 -17.30 -3.91
CA SER A 85 17.53 -17.81 -5.19
C SER A 85 16.94 -17.03 -6.36
N PRO A 86 17.67 -16.02 -6.86
CA PRO A 86 17.30 -15.28 -8.06
C PRO A 86 17.11 -16.20 -9.29
N GLU A 87 17.88 -17.28 -9.37
CA GLU A 87 17.81 -18.25 -10.47
C GLU A 87 16.47 -18.98 -10.50
N VAL A 88 15.89 -19.29 -9.33
CA VAL A 88 14.55 -19.88 -9.23
C VAL A 88 13.50 -18.93 -9.76
N SER A 89 13.56 -17.66 -9.37
CA SER A 89 12.57 -16.67 -9.81
C SER A 89 12.59 -16.51 -11.34
N ASN A 90 13.77 -16.42 -11.94
CA ASN A 90 13.90 -16.36 -13.40
C ASN A 90 13.35 -17.62 -14.09
N THR A 91 13.64 -18.78 -13.52
CA THR A 91 13.19 -20.08 -14.04
C THR A 91 11.69 -20.26 -13.88
N HIS A 92 11.12 -19.81 -12.76
CA HIS A 92 9.69 -19.81 -12.48
C HIS A 92 8.92 -19.04 -13.54
N VAL A 93 9.33 -17.79 -13.82
CA VAL A 93 8.65 -16.94 -14.82
C VAL A 93 8.62 -17.62 -16.19
N TYR A 94 9.75 -18.18 -16.63
CA TYR A 94 9.84 -18.86 -17.91
C TYR A 94 8.91 -20.10 -17.97
N PHE A 95 9.00 -21.02 -17.02
CA PHE A 95 8.20 -22.24 -17.06
C PHE A 95 6.72 -22.01 -16.76
N ALA A 96 6.38 -21.03 -15.92
CA ALA A 96 4.99 -20.63 -15.70
C ALA A 96 4.33 -20.18 -17.01
N SER A 97 5.01 -19.34 -17.81
CA SER A 97 4.48 -18.93 -19.11
C SER A 97 4.31 -20.10 -20.08
N LEU A 98 5.29 -21.03 -20.13
CA LEU A 98 5.22 -22.19 -21.00
C LEU A 98 4.06 -23.13 -20.63
N ILE A 99 3.87 -23.37 -19.34
CA ILE A 99 2.79 -24.21 -18.82
C ILE A 99 1.44 -23.54 -19.08
N GLU A 100 1.33 -22.22 -18.92
CA GLU A 100 0.09 -21.50 -19.21
C GLU A 100 -0.27 -21.59 -20.70
N ASP A 101 0.70 -21.45 -21.60
CA ASP A 101 0.47 -21.62 -23.04
C ASP A 101 0.04 -23.05 -23.39
N GLN A 102 0.63 -24.07 -22.76
CA GLN A 102 0.23 -25.47 -22.95
C GLN A 102 -1.17 -25.76 -22.38
N ILE A 103 -1.53 -25.17 -21.24
CA ILE A 103 -2.89 -25.27 -20.68
C ILE A 103 -3.90 -24.67 -21.66
N LYS A 104 -3.62 -23.49 -22.22
CA LYS A 104 -4.49 -22.86 -23.23
C LYS A 104 -4.66 -23.75 -24.47
N GLN A 105 -3.57 -24.35 -24.95
CA GLN A 105 -3.64 -25.30 -26.06
C GLN A 105 -4.53 -26.49 -25.69
N LEU A 106 -4.34 -27.08 -24.51
CA LEU A 106 -5.13 -28.20 -24.03
C LEU A 106 -6.63 -27.86 -23.87
N GLU A 107 -6.96 -26.67 -23.38
CA GLU A 107 -8.35 -26.20 -23.25
C GLU A 107 -9.02 -26.02 -24.62
N ASN A 108 -8.29 -25.55 -25.64
CA ASN A 108 -8.80 -25.40 -27.01
C ASN A 108 -9.10 -26.76 -27.67
N GLU A 109 -8.56 -27.85 -27.14
CA GLU A 109 -8.79 -29.21 -27.64
C GLU A 109 -10.04 -29.88 -27.02
N SER A 110 -10.83 -29.13 -26.25
CA SER A 110 -12.02 -29.62 -25.55
C SER A 110 -13.14 -30.05 -26.50
N SER A 111 -13.54 -31.31 -26.38
CA SER A 111 -14.69 -31.94 -27.06
C SER A 111 -15.37 -32.93 -26.10
N PRO A 112 -16.59 -33.41 -26.40
CA PRO A 112 -17.27 -34.41 -25.57
C PRO A 112 -16.41 -35.67 -25.31
N GLU A 113 -15.58 -36.06 -26.27
CA GLU A 113 -14.71 -37.23 -26.18
C GLU A 113 -13.43 -36.98 -25.36
N THR A 114 -12.95 -35.74 -25.31
CA THR A 114 -11.69 -35.36 -24.61
C THR A 114 -11.94 -34.70 -23.26
N GLN A 115 -13.19 -34.32 -22.93
CA GLN A 115 -13.54 -33.57 -21.73
C GLN A 115 -13.07 -34.26 -20.44
N ARG A 116 -13.21 -35.59 -20.35
CA ARG A 116 -12.81 -36.34 -19.15
C ARG A 116 -11.30 -36.28 -18.91
N ILE A 117 -10.50 -36.60 -19.92
CA ILE A 117 -9.03 -36.59 -19.79
C ILE A 117 -8.52 -35.16 -19.50
N ILE A 118 -9.11 -34.14 -20.12
CA ILE A 118 -8.77 -32.73 -19.84
C ILE A 118 -9.09 -32.38 -18.37
N SER A 119 -10.29 -32.71 -17.90
CA SER A 119 -10.69 -32.44 -16.51
C SER A 119 -9.77 -33.12 -15.49
N ASP A 120 -9.47 -34.39 -15.69
CA ASP A 120 -8.58 -35.16 -14.81
C ASP A 120 -7.16 -34.56 -14.81
N THR A 121 -6.70 -34.10 -15.98
CA THR A 121 -5.40 -33.43 -16.12
C THR A 121 -5.36 -32.10 -15.36
N MET A 122 -6.42 -31.29 -15.43
CA MET A 122 -6.50 -30.03 -14.69
C MET A 122 -6.47 -30.25 -13.17
N GLU A 123 -7.07 -31.33 -12.68
CA GLU A 123 -6.98 -31.69 -11.26
C GLU A 123 -5.54 -32.08 -10.86
N GLN A 124 -4.84 -32.83 -11.70
CA GLN A 124 -3.45 -33.21 -11.46
C GLN A 124 -2.51 -31.99 -11.48
N LEU A 125 -2.70 -31.06 -12.43
CA LEU A 125 -1.92 -29.82 -12.48
C LEU A 125 -2.12 -28.96 -11.23
N LYS A 126 -3.35 -28.90 -10.68
CA LYS A 126 -3.61 -28.21 -9.41
C LYS A 126 -2.85 -28.82 -8.24
N LYS A 127 -2.72 -30.16 -8.20
CA LYS A 127 -1.94 -30.85 -7.16
C LYS A 127 -0.44 -30.54 -7.31
N LEU A 128 0.07 -30.56 -8.54
CA LEU A 128 1.46 -30.22 -8.83
C LEU A 128 1.79 -28.76 -8.48
N GLU A 129 0.89 -27.82 -8.80
CA GLU A 129 0.99 -26.42 -8.41
C GLU A 129 1.01 -26.23 -6.88
N ALA A 130 0.13 -26.93 -6.16
CA ALA A 130 0.13 -26.88 -4.70
C ALA A 130 1.44 -27.43 -4.09
N ASN A 131 1.97 -28.51 -4.65
CA ASN A 131 3.27 -29.05 -4.25
C ASN A 131 4.41 -28.05 -4.52
N TYR A 132 4.37 -27.31 -5.62
CA TYR A 132 5.36 -26.28 -5.93
C TYR A 132 5.36 -25.16 -4.87
N LYS A 133 4.19 -24.67 -4.48
CA LYS A 133 4.06 -23.65 -3.41
C LYS A 133 4.57 -24.12 -2.06
N GLN A 134 4.44 -25.42 -1.77
CA GLN A 134 5.04 -26.01 -0.58
C GLN A 134 6.58 -25.97 -0.67
N LEU A 135 7.16 -26.28 -1.83
CA LEU A 135 8.61 -26.21 -2.04
C LEU A 135 9.15 -24.78 -1.89
N GLU A 136 8.42 -23.77 -2.36
CA GLU A 136 8.77 -22.36 -2.12
C GLU A 136 8.82 -22.03 -0.63
N THR A 137 7.83 -22.52 0.12
CA THR A 137 7.76 -22.36 1.58
C THR A 137 8.92 -23.07 2.27
N ASP A 138 9.24 -24.29 1.85
CA ASP A 138 10.35 -25.08 2.41
C ASP A 138 11.72 -24.42 2.11
N LEU A 139 11.86 -23.79 0.94
CA LEU A 139 13.06 -23.03 0.56
C LEU A 139 13.22 -21.80 1.46
N ILE A 140 12.14 -21.05 1.70
CA ILE A 140 12.14 -19.88 2.59
C ILE A 140 12.47 -20.28 4.04
N ASN A 141 11.98 -21.43 4.49
CA ASN A 141 12.22 -21.92 5.85
C ASN A 141 13.63 -22.49 6.08
N GLY A 142 14.52 -22.43 5.08
CA GLY A 142 15.92 -22.84 5.20
C GLY A 142 16.12 -24.36 5.18
N GLY A 143 15.33 -25.08 4.37
CA GLY A 143 15.58 -26.49 4.09
C GLY A 143 16.86 -26.72 3.27
N ASN A 144 17.07 -27.94 2.77
CA ASN A 144 18.23 -28.20 1.90
C ASN A 144 17.99 -27.59 0.52
N ASP A 145 18.48 -26.37 0.30
CA ASP A 145 18.28 -25.58 -0.92
C ASP A 145 18.51 -26.42 -2.18
N LYS A 146 19.66 -27.10 -2.30
CA LYS A 146 19.97 -27.90 -3.51
C LYS A 146 18.91 -28.98 -3.79
N LEU A 147 18.44 -29.65 -2.76
CA LEU A 147 17.42 -30.70 -2.89
C LEU A 147 16.06 -30.09 -3.25
N ILE A 148 15.68 -28.99 -2.61
CA ILE A 148 14.42 -28.29 -2.84
C ILE A 148 14.38 -27.70 -4.26
N LEU A 149 15.45 -27.04 -4.68
CA LEU A 149 15.64 -26.53 -6.04
C LEU A 149 15.50 -27.65 -7.08
N SER A 150 16.12 -28.80 -6.84
CA SER A 150 15.97 -29.97 -7.72
C SER A 150 14.50 -30.43 -7.79
N ALA A 151 13.80 -30.47 -6.65
CA ALA A 151 12.39 -30.84 -6.61
C ALA A 151 11.49 -29.83 -7.33
N MET A 152 11.80 -28.52 -7.25
CA MET A 152 11.08 -27.47 -7.96
C MET A 152 11.24 -27.62 -9.48
N ILE A 153 12.45 -27.92 -9.95
CA ILE A 153 12.72 -28.22 -11.37
C ILE A 153 11.95 -29.47 -11.81
N THR A 154 12.02 -30.55 -11.03
CA THR A 154 11.28 -31.79 -11.34
C THR A 154 9.77 -31.57 -11.37
N ASN A 155 9.22 -30.70 -10.52
CA ASN A 155 7.80 -30.35 -10.56
C ASN A 155 7.41 -29.70 -11.90
N PHE A 156 8.19 -28.72 -12.38
CA PHE A 156 7.95 -28.12 -13.69
C PHE A 156 8.02 -29.14 -14.81
N GLN A 157 9.06 -29.98 -14.83
CA GLN A 157 9.21 -31.05 -15.81
C GLN A 157 7.99 -31.98 -15.81
N THR A 158 7.55 -32.40 -14.62
CA THR A 158 6.38 -33.29 -14.48
C THR A 158 5.11 -32.67 -15.05
N ARG A 159 4.90 -31.36 -14.85
CA ARG A 159 3.73 -30.65 -15.40
C ARG A 159 3.77 -30.58 -16.93
N ILE A 160 4.95 -30.31 -17.48
CA ILE A 160 5.17 -30.22 -18.93
C ILE A 160 4.98 -31.60 -19.57
N ASP A 161 5.56 -32.65 -18.99
CA ASP A 161 5.43 -34.03 -19.47
C ASP A 161 3.96 -34.48 -19.45
N LEU A 162 3.24 -34.20 -18.35
CA LEU A 162 1.81 -34.49 -18.25
C LEU A 162 1.00 -33.78 -19.35
N LEU A 163 1.24 -32.49 -19.57
CA LEU A 163 0.55 -31.72 -20.59
C LEU A 163 0.82 -32.27 -21.99
N GLN A 164 2.08 -32.59 -22.30
CA GLN A 164 2.47 -33.15 -23.59
C GLN A 164 1.84 -34.53 -23.83
N ASP A 165 1.86 -35.40 -22.83
CA ASP A 165 1.28 -36.74 -22.91
C ASP A 165 -0.23 -36.69 -23.16
N VAL A 166 -0.92 -35.74 -22.53
CA VAL A 166 -2.37 -35.58 -22.69
C VAL A 166 -2.71 -35.00 -24.07
N ILE A 167 -1.94 -34.03 -24.56
CA ILE A 167 -2.09 -33.49 -25.93
C ILE A 167 -1.93 -34.62 -26.96
N ASN A 168 -0.92 -35.46 -26.82
CA ASN A 168 -0.69 -36.60 -27.71
C ASN A 168 -1.85 -37.63 -27.67
N GLN A 169 -2.39 -37.89 -26.47
CA GLN A 169 -3.55 -38.77 -26.31
C GLN A 169 -4.81 -38.20 -26.97
N ILE A 170 -5.04 -36.90 -26.83
CA ILE A 170 -6.14 -36.18 -27.50
C ILE A 170 -6.02 -36.28 -29.01
N GLU A 171 -4.82 -36.06 -29.57
CA GLU A 171 -4.58 -36.19 -31.01
C GLU A 171 -4.90 -37.61 -31.50
N THR A 172 -4.51 -38.62 -30.72
CA THR A 172 -4.83 -40.03 -30.99
C THR A 172 -6.34 -40.27 -31.02
N ILE A 173 -7.08 -39.75 -30.03
CA ILE A 173 -8.55 -39.85 -29.95
C ILE A 173 -9.20 -39.20 -31.18
N LYS A 174 -8.75 -38.00 -31.57
CA LYS A 174 -9.25 -37.28 -32.76
C LYS A 174 -9.02 -38.06 -34.04
N ASN A 175 -7.82 -38.63 -34.22
CA ASN A 175 -7.48 -39.41 -35.40
C ASN A 175 -8.32 -40.68 -35.54
N LEU A 176 -8.55 -41.41 -34.44
CA LEU A 176 -9.42 -42.60 -34.44
C LEU A 176 -10.87 -42.28 -34.83
N LYS A 177 -11.41 -41.15 -34.35
CA LYS A 177 -12.76 -40.68 -34.74
C LYS A 177 -12.84 -40.39 -36.25
N ASN A 178 -11.84 -39.73 -36.81
CA ASN A 178 -11.80 -39.41 -38.24
C ASN A 178 -11.74 -40.66 -39.12
N GLN A 179 -10.94 -41.67 -38.74
CA GLN A 179 -10.89 -42.94 -39.46
C GLN A 179 -12.20 -43.71 -39.38
N ASN A 180 -12.84 -43.75 -38.21
CA ASN A 180 -14.14 -44.39 -38.07
C ASN A 180 -15.19 -43.72 -38.98
N ASN A 181 -15.30 -42.39 -38.97
CA ASN A 181 -16.24 -41.64 -39.82
C ASN A 181 -16.02 -41.86 -41.33
N ALA A 182 -14.76 -41.98 -41.77
CA ALA A 182 -14.44 -42.26 -43.17
C ALA A 182 -14.94 -43.66 -43.60
N ASN A 183 -14.85 -44.66 -42.73
CA ASN A 183 -15.29 -46.03 -43.02
C ASN A 183 -16.83 -46.21 -43.01
N ILE A 184 -17.59 -45.33 -42.35
CA ILE A 184 -19.07 -45.40 -42.33
C ILE A 184 -19.72 -44.67 -43.52
N THR A 185 -18.94 -43.87 -44.26
CA THR A 185 -19.45 -43.07 -45.39
C THR A 185 -19.27 -43.79 -46.75
N ILE A 186 -18.81 -45.05 -46.74
CA ILE A 186 -18.59 -45.88 -47.93
C ILE A 186 -19.72 -46.90 -48.08
#